data_AF-A0A7S0ULC6-F1
#
_entry.id   AF-A0A7S0ULC6-F1
#
_cell.length_a   1.000
_cell.length_b   1.000
_cell.length_c   1.000
_cell.angle_alpha   90.00
_cell.angle_beta   90.00
_cell.angle_gamma   90.00
#
_symmetry.space_group_name_H-M   'P 1'
#
loop_
_entity.id
_entity.type
_entity.pdbx_description
1 polymer ?
#
loop_
_entity_poly.entity_id
_entity_poly.type
_entity_poly.pdbx_seq_one_letter_code
_entity_poly.pdbx_strand_id
1 'polypeptide(L)'
;LTGTNFTFLLSKLSEYVGGNERQEEILGNQVRFLLDNASDKTLGERMISEFILEAFQKLQAIGKGNEIDILQKTFWRVYRKYEDDIFQEYLETYVDPTAMERPYLELQKYYGLALTLGWNRDASLVQVAVKQLLRRQLNFLLEKAQAWSLEAHCLSAGATKHDAANYRNKNEANQICKHIANGLNCHALGDLWVFWKEWKKPKNVRWQNMSPKNWIFILESLSLVWNQSRFIKNFGPEKIKLERMLMNYRCTYELFSCEQVRKPADRIWLIAYKGKIMANPTETDEVPVSLGDPSHWGFLAWKFVNFCGGEKRKASALSE
;
A
#
# COMPACT_ATOMS: atom_id res chain seq x y z
N LEU A 1 13.06 -8.51 -51.72
CA LEU A 1 13.94 -8.32 -50.55
C LEU A 1 15.34 -8.76 -50.94
N THR A 2 16.05 -7.86 -51.62
CA THR A 2 17.45 -8.00 -52.01
C THR A 2 18.33 -7.99 -50.76
N GLY A 3 19.28 -8.95 -50.70
CA GLY A 3 20.06 -9.31 -49.51
C GLY A 3 20.61 -8.13 -48.73
N THR A 4 20.19 -8.02 -47.47
CA THR A 4 20.76 -7.06 -46.53
C THR A 4 22.02 -7.68 -45.92
N ASN A 5 22.92 -6.84 -45.38
CA ASN A 5 24.10 -7.32 -44.64
C ASN A 5 23.76 -8.30 -43.51
N PHE A 6 22.51 -8.27 -43.02
CA PHE A 6 22.00 -9.22 -42.04
C PHE A 6 21.92 -10.65 -42.58
N THR A 7 21.57 -10.83 -43.86
CA THR A 7 21.51 -12.15 -44.51
C THR A 7 22.90 -12.76 -44.66
N PHE A 8 23.91 -11.94 -44.97
CA PHE A 8 25.32 -12.36 -45.03
C PHE A 8 25.89 -12.72 -43.65
N LEU A 9 25.56 -11.92 -42.63
CA LEU A 9 25.96 -12.20 -41.24
C LEU A 9 25.37 -13.52 -40.74
N LEU A 10 24.08 -13.77 -40.99
CA LEU A 10 23.42 -15.04 -40.63
C LEU A 10 24.04 -16.24 -41.36
N SER A 11 24.35 -16.08 -42.65
CA SER A 11 25.08 -17.09 -43.43
C SER A 11 26.44 -17.41 -42.82
N LYS A 12 27.26 -16.39 -42.49
CA LYS A 12 28.57 -16.61 -41.87
C LYS A 12 28.47 -17.21 -40.47
N LEU A 13 27.53 -16.76 -39.64
CA LEU A 13 27.26 -17.38 -38.35
C LEU A 13 26.85 -18.86 -38.49
N SER A 14 26.18 -19.24 -39.59
CA SER A 14 25.76 -20.63 -39.79
C SER A 14 26.95 -21.57 -40.05
N GLU A 15 28.03 -21.07 -40.65
CA GLU A 15 29.28 -21.82 -40.81
C GLU A 15 30.00 -22.07 -39.46
N TYR A 16 29.92 -21.13 -38.50
CA TYR A 16 30.67 -21.22 -37.23
C TYR A 16 29.86 -21.80 -36.07
N VAL A 17 28.56 -21.56 -36.04
CA VAL A 17 27.68 -21.88 -34.90
C VAL A 17 26.84 -23.13 -35.18
N GLY A 18 26.95 -23.70 -36.37
CA GLY A 18 26.08 -24.74 -36.89
C GLY A 18 24.90 -24.16 -37.67
N GLY A 19 24.22 -25.00 -38.45
CA GLY A 19 23.06 -24.60 -39.26
C GLY A 19 21.93 -23.94 -38.46
N ASN A 20 20.90 -23.44 -39.17
CA ASN A 20 19.82 -22.64 -38.57
C ASN A 20 19.20 -23.26 -37.31
N GLU A 21 19.01 -24.58 -37.27
CA GLU A 21 18.49 -25.29 -36.10
C GLU A 21 19.35 -25.08 -34.84
N ARG A 22 20.67 -25.12 -34.99
CA ARG A 22 21.60 -24.92 -33.87
C ARG A 22 21.59 -23.48 -33.37
N GLN A 23 21.43 -22.52 -34.27
CA GLN A 23 21.27 -21.10 -33.89
C GLN A 23 19.96 -20.87 -33.13
N GLU A 24 18.85 -21.43 -33.61
CA GLU A 24 17.54 -21.36 -32.93
C GLU A 24 17.57 -22.05 -31.55
N GLU A 25 18.32 -23.13 -31.41
CA GLU A 25 18.55 -23.80 -30.13
C GLU A 25 19.33 -22.90 -29.17
N ILE A 26 20.47 -22.35 -29.59
CA ILE A 26 21.32 -21.49 -28.75
C ILE A 26 20.57 -20.22 -28.34
N LEU A 27 19.91 -19.54 -29.28
CA LEU A 27 19.13 -18.33 -28.98
C LEU A 27 17.94 -18.66 -28.07
N GLY A 28 17.27 -19.79 -28.28
CA GLY A 28 16.21 -20.26 -27.39
C GLY A 28 16.73 -20.51 -25.97
N ASN A 29 17.89 -21.14 -25.82
CA ASN A 29 18.51 -21.38 -24.52
C ASN A 29 18.94 -20.07 -23.85
N GLN A 30 19.40 -19.07 -24.59
CA GLN A 30 19.69 -17.74 -24.05
C GLN A 30 18.41 -17.06 -23.54
N VAL A 31 17.30 -17.11 -24.28
CA VAL A 31 16.03 -16.53 -23.81
C VAL A 31 15.53 -17.26 -22.56
N ARG A 32 15.60 -18.59 -22.52
CA ARG A 32 15.23 -19.37 -21.31
C ARG A 32 16.11 -19.03 -20.12
N PHE A 33 17.43 -18.91 -20.32
CA PHE A 33 18.34 -18.46 -19.29
C PHE A 33 17.99 -17.07 -18.76
N LEU A 34 17.65 -16.12 -19.65
CA LEU A 34 17.18 -14.78 -19.24
C LEU A 34 15.88 -14.85 -18.44
N LEU A 35 14.92 -15.66 -18.89
CA LEU A 35 13.64 -15.87 -18.19
C LEU A 35 13.86 -16.52 -16.82
N ASP A 36 14.73 -17.52 -16.71
CA ASP A 36 15.01 -18.22 -15.45
C ASP A 36 15.71 -17.34 -14.41
N ASN A 37 16.58 -16.43 -14.85
CA ASN A 37 17.29 -15.48 -13.99
C ASN A 37 16.55 -14.14 -13.80
N ALA A 38 15.33 -14.02 -14.33
CA ALA A 38 14.51 -12.83 -14.14
C ALA A 38 14.10 -12.67 -12.67
N SER A 39 14.40 -11.51 -12.11
CA SER A 39 14.02 -11.07 -10.76
C SER A 39 13.85 -9.56 -10.76
N ASP A 40 13.13 -9.02 -9.79
CA ASP A 40 13.03 -7.58 -9.55
C ASP A 40 14.42 -6.90 -9.48
N LYS A 41 15.38 -7.53 -8.80
CA LYS A 41 16.76 -7.03 -8.66
C LYS A 41 17.52 -7.00 -9.97
N THR A 42 17.31 -8.01 -10.84
CA THR A 42 17.98 -8.08 -12.14
C THR A 42 17.33 -7.18 -13.18
N LEU A 43 16.04 -6.85 -13.03
CA LEU A 43 15.31 -5.95 -13.91
C LEU A 43 15.51 -4.47 -13.56
N GLY A 44 15.79 -4.15 -12.30
CA GLY A 44 15.97 -2.78 -11.83
C GLY A 44 14.69 -1.94 -12.00
N GLU A 45 14.80 -0.81 -12.70
CA GLU A 45 13.67 0.07 -13.01
C GLU A 45 12.77 -0.45 -14.14
N ARG A 46 13.25 -1.44 -14.89
CA ARG A 46 12.50 -2.00 -16.01
C ARG A 46 11.22 -2.68 -15.54
N MET A 47 10.14 -2.50 -16.30
CA MET A 47 8.89 -3.18 -15.99
C MET A 47 8.96 -4.67 -16.37
N ILE A 48 8.38 -5.53 -15.54
CA ILE A 48 8.28 -6.97 -15.79
C ILE A 48 7.52 -7.20 -17.10
N SER A 49 6.43 -6.48 -17.35
CA SER A 49 5.66 -6.61 -18.60
C SER A 49 6.49 -6.31 -19.86
N GLU A 50 7.39 -5.32 -19.78
CA GLU A 50 8.26 -4.94 -20.92
C GLU A 50 9.36 -5.97 -21.14
N PHE A 51 9.87 -6.56 -20.07
CA PHE A 51 10.78 -7.70 -20.14
C PHE A 51 10.12 -8.91 -20.83
N ILE A 52 8.88 -9.21 -20.47
CA ILE A 52 8.12 -10.31 -21.08
C ILE A 52 7.82 -10.05 -22.56
N LEU A 53 7.48 -8.82 -22.95
CA LEU A 53 7.27 -8.47 -24.35
C LEU A 53 8.56 -8.63 -25.18
N GLU A 54 9.72 -8.21 -24.67
CA GLU A 54 10.99 -8.41 -25.37
C GLU A 54 11.32 -9.90 -25.53
N ALA A 55 11.13 -10.69 -24.47
CA ALA A 55 11.34 -12.14 -24.53
C ALA A 55 10.39 -12.81 -25.54
N PHE A 56 9.12 -12.38 -25.59
CA PHE A 56 8.17 -12.83 -26.60
C PHE A 56 8.64 -12.53 -28.02
N GLN A 57 9.07 -11.30 -28.30
CA GLN A 57 9.57 -10.91 -29.62
C GLN A 57 10.80 -11.73 -30.03
N LYS A 58 11.70 -12.02 -29.09
CA LYS A 58 12.85 -12.90 -29.32
C LYS A 58 12.44 -14.34 -29.64
N LEU A 59 11.49 -14.90 -28.90
CA LEU A 59 10.97 -16.26 -29.17
C LEU A 59 10.25 -16.33 -30.52
N GLN A 60 9.49 -15.29 -30.88
CA GLN A 60 8.81 -15.21 -32.17
C GLN A 60 9.82 -15.16 -33.34
N ALA A 61 10.91 -14.41 -33.19
CA ALA A 61 11.95 -14.29 -34.20
C ALA A 61 12.68 -15.61 -34.50
N ILE A 62 12.70 -16.55 -33.55
CA ILE A 62 13.34 -17.88 -33.70
C ILE A 62 12.33 -19.02 -33.89
N GLY A 63 11.08 -18.72 -34.28
CA GLY A 63 10.06 -19.73 -34.55
C GLY A 63 9.48 -20.44 -33.31
N LYS A 64 9.83 -20.00 -32.10
CA LYS A 64 9.37 -20.56 -30.81
C LYS A 64 8.25 -19.73 -30.16
N GLY A 65 7.43 -19.06 -30.99
CA GLY A 65 6.31 -18.25 -30.52
C GLY A 65 5.22 -19.02 -29.77
N ASN A 66 5.26 -20.36 -29.80
CA ASN A 66 4.39 -21.25 -29.05
C ASN A 66 4.81 -21.46 -27.57
N GLU A 67 6.00 -21.04 -27.16
CA GLU A 67 6.48 -21.14 -25.75
C GLU A 67 5.86 -20.08 -24.81
N ILE A 68 4.58 -19.75 -25.04
CA ILE A 68 3.82 -18.74 -24.31
C ILE A 68 3.74 -19.06 -22.81
N ASP A 69 3.59 -20.34 -22.46
CA ASP A 69 3.46 -20.79 -21.07
C ASP A 69 4.67 -20.39 -20.22
N ILE A 70 5.88 -20.38 -20.79
CA ILE A 70 7.12 -20.04 -20.05
C ILE A 70 7.12 -18.54 -19.73
N LEU A 71 6.68 -17.71 -20.67
CA LEU A 71 6.57 -16.26 -20.49
C LEU A 71 5.54 -15.92 -19.40
N GLN A 72 4.35 -16.52 -19.46
CA GLN A 72 3.29 -16.32 -18.48
C GLN A 72 3.72 -16.75 -17.08
N LYS A 73 4.32 -17.95 -16.96
CA LYS A 73 4.87 -18.45 -15.68
C LYS A 73 5.95 -17.51 -15.13
N THR A 74 6.82 -17.00 -15.99
CA THR A 74 7.89 -16.09 -15.59
C THR A 74 7.33 -14.78 -15.07
N PHE A 75 6.36 -14.16 -15.78
CA PHE A 75 5.70 -12.94 -15.32
C PHE A 75 5.17 -13.11 -13.90
N TRP A 76 4.33 -14.12 -13.67
CA TRP A 76 3.67 -14.31 -12.37
C TRP A 76 4.65 -14.66 -11.26
N ARG A 77 5.71 -15.44 -11.56
CA ARG A 77 6.76 -15.75 -10.58
C ARG A 77 7.48 -14.48 -10.13
N VAL A 78 7.91 -13.64 -11.07
CA VAL A 78 8.64 -12.40 -10.76
C VAL A 78 7.71 -11.38 -10.09
N TYR A 79 6.49 -11.22 -10.61
CA TYR A 79 5.50 -10.29 -10.08
C TYR A 79 5.11 -10.60 -8.63
N ARG A 80 4.83 -11.87 -8.29
CA ARG A 80 4.45 -12.23 -6.91
C ARG A 80 5.56 -11.96 -5.92
N LYS A 81 6.80 -12.33 -6.28
CA LYS A 81 7.96 -12.05 -5.43
C LYS A 81 8.13 -10.54 -5.22
N TYR A 82 8.05 -9.77 -6.30
CA TYR A 82 8.12 -8.31 -6.24
C TYR A 82 7.00 -7.70 -5.37
N GLU A 83 5.75 -8.17 -5.53
CA GLU A 83 4.63 -7.72 -4.71
C GLU A 83 4.87 -8.01 -3.23
N ASP A 84 5.33 -9.21 -2.88
CA ASP A 84 5.60 -9.60 -1.51
C ASP A 84 6.74 -8.77 -0.89
N ASP A 85 7.83 -8.57 -1.61
CA ASP A 85 8.97 -7.76 -1.18
C ASP A 85 8.53 -6.30 -0.93
N ILE A 86 7.74 -5.72 -1.85
CA ILE A 86 7.19 -4.36 -1.68
C ILE A 86 6.26 -4.26 -0.48
N PHE A 87 5.40 -5.25 -0.26
CA PHE A 87 4.46 -5.25 0.85
C PHE A 87 5.20 -5.30 2.20
N GLN A 88 6.20 -6.17 2.30
CA GLN A 88 7.00 -6.33 3.53
C GLN A 88 7.90 -5.12 3.79
N GLU A 89 8.58 -4.62 2.76
CA GLU A 89 9.53 -3.52 2.93
C GLU A 89 8.81 -2.18 3.14
N TYR A 90 7.84 -1.81 2.30
CA TYR A 90 7.33 -0.44 2.26
C TYR A 90 6.00 -0.23 2.99
N LEU A 91 5.18 -1.27 3.11
CA LEU A 91 3.91 -1.16 3.83
C LEU A 91 4.00 -1.67 5.25
N GLU A 92 4.66 -2.80 5.51
CA GLU A 92 4.78 -3.30 6.89
C GLU A 92 5.76 -2.46 7.72
N THR A 93 6.91 -2.11 7.15
CA THR A 93 7.96 -1.38 7.85
C THR A 93 7.75 0.14 7.82
N TYR A 94 7.31 0.67 6.68
CA TYR A 94 7.06 2.09 6.48
C TYR A 94 5.57 2.36 6.23
N VAL A 95 5.15 3.60 6.41
CA VAL A 95 3.77 4.02 6.10
C VAL A 95 3.79 4.72 4.75
N ASP A 96 4.10 3.98 3.68
CA ASP A 96 4.20 4.52 2.33
C ASP A 96 3.18 3.91 1.36
N PRO A 97 2.09 4.63 1.04
CA PRO A 97 1.09 4.14 0.09
C PRO A 97 1.57 4.15 -1.37
N THR A 98 2.60 4.95 -1.69
CA THR A 98 3.07 5.11 -3.09
C THR A 98 3.78 3.86 -3.60
N ALA A 99 4.32 3.05 -2.69
CA ALA A 99 4.96 1.79 -3.01
C ALA A 99 4.06 0.80 -3.77
N MET A 100 2.73 0.94 -3.63
CA MET A 100 1.75 0.11 -4.33
C MET A 100 1.46 0.55 -5.77
N GLU A 101 1.95 1.70 -6.19
CA GLU A 101 1.75 2.19 -7.56
C GLU A 101 2.37 1.25 -8.58
N ARG A 102 3.63 0.85 -8.41
CA ARG A 102 4.32 -0.01 -9.37
C ARG A 102 3.70 -1.41 -9.48
N PRO A 103 3.39 -2.16 -8.40
CA PRO A 103 2.66 -3.42 -8.52
C PRO A 103 1.37 -3.30 -9.33
N TYR A 104 0.60 -2.24 -9.10
CA TYR A 104 -0.62 -2.00 -9.88
C TYR A 104 -0.31 -1.71 -11.36
N LEU A 105 0.68 -0.86 -11.65
CA LEU A 105 1.08 -0.53 -13.02
C LEU A 105 1.59 -1.76 -13.78
N GLU A 106 2.32 -2.67 -13.13
CA GLU A 106 2.76 -3.94 -13.73
C GLU A 106 1.58 -4.78 -14.18
N LEU A 107 0.58 -4.96 -13.30
CA LEU A 107 -0.66 -5.65 -13.64
C LEU A 107 -1.37 -4.95 -14.80
N GLN A 108 -1.48 -3.62 -14.78
CA GLN A 108 -2.13 -2.87 -15.85
C GLN A 108 -1.41 -3.05 -17.20
N LYS A 109 -0.08 -2.97 -17.23
CA LYS A 109 0.71 -3.16 -18.46
C LYS A 109 0.63 -4.60 -18.94
N TYR A 110 0.71 -5.58 -18.05
CA TYR A 110 0.60 -6.99 -18.41
C TYR A 110 -0.81 -7.36 -18.90
N TYR A 111 -1.86 -6.75 -18.35
CA TYR A 111 -3.22 -6.88 -18.89
C TYR A 111 -3.30 -6.39 -20.34
N GLY A 112 -2.72 -5.21 -20.63
CA GLY A 112 -2.63 -4.68 -21.99
C GLY A 112 -1.89 -5.63 -22.94
N LEU A 113 -0.73 -6.14 -22.50
CA LEU A 113 0.07 -7.12 -23.24
C LEU A 113 -0.73 -8.41 -23.52
N ALA A 114 -1.38 -8.96 -22.50
CA ALA A 114 -2.17 -10.18 -22.60
C ALA A 114 -3.32 -10.01 -23.62
N LEU A 115 -3.99 -8.86 -23.64
CA LEU A 115 -5.01 -8.55 -24.64
C LEU A 115 -4.41 -8.47 -26.06
N THR A 116 -3.29 -7.76 -26.23
CA THR A 116 -2.62 -7.63 -27.54
C THR A 116 -2.16 -8.97 -28.10
N LEU A 117 -1.73 -9.90 -27.24
CA LEU A 117 -1.24 -11.22 -27.64
C LEU A 117 -2.32 -12.32 -27.63
N GLY A 118 -3.58 -11.98 -27.32
CA GLY A 118 -4.68 -12.95 -27.27
C GLY A 118 -4.64 -13.91 -26.08
N TRP A 119 -3.91 -13.58 -25.01
CA TRP A 119 -3.80 -14.37 -23.78
C TRP A 119 -5.00 -14.13 -22.85
N ASN A 120 -6.20 -14.49 -23.30
CA ASN A 120 -7.46 -14.20 -22.61
C ASN A 120 -7.51 -14.76 -21.17
N ARG A 121 -6.89 -15.92 -20.94
CA ARG A 121 -6.76 -16.50 -19.59
C ARG A 121 -5.98 -15.58 -18.65
N ASP A 122 -4.82 -15.10 -19.07
CA ASP A 122 -3.99 -14.19 -18.28
C ASP A 122 -4.65 -12.84 -18.06
N ALA A 123 -5.33 -12.29 -19.09
CA ALA A 123 -6.09 -11.06 -18.93
C ALA A 123 -7.13 -11.19 -17.80
N SER A 124 -7.81 -12.35 -17.71
CA SER A 124 -8.75 -12.65 -16.62
C SER A 124 -8.03 -12.83 -15.28
N LEU A 125 -6.87 -13.48 -15.25
CA LEU A 125 -6.05 -13.63 -14.04
C LEU A 125 -5.57 -12.29 -13.49
N VAL A 126 -5.24 -11.32 -14.36
CA VAL A 126 -4.87 -9.97 -13.93
C VAL A 126 -6.03 -9.28 -13.22
N GLN A 127 -7.25 -9.38 -13.73
CA GLN A 127 -8.41 -8.81 -13.04
C GLN A 127 -8.58 -9.39 -11.62
N VAL A 128 -8.31 -10.69 -11.46
CA VAL A 128 -8.32 -11.34 -10.14
C VAL A 128 -7.17 -10.83 -9.28
N ALA A 129 -5.96 -10.70 -9.83
CA ALA A 129 -4.78 -10.21 -9.13
C ALA A 129 -4.96 -8.76 -8.64
N VAL A 130 -5.50 -7.85 -9.47
CA VAL A 130 -5.79 -6.47 -9.05
C VAL A 130 -6.76 -6.44 -7.87
N LYS A 131 -7.79 -7.31 -7.87
CA LYS A 131 -8.72 -7.41 -6.74
C LYS A 131 -8.04 -7.94 -5.48
N GLN A 132 -7.16 -8.93 -5.63
CA GLN A 132 -6.40 -9.51 -4.53
C GLN A 132 -5.43 -8.49 -3.92
N LEU A 133 -4.72 -7.73 -4.75
CA LEU A 133 -3.82 -6.66 -4.33
C LEU A 133 -4.55 -5.61 -3.49
N LEU A 134 -5.69 -5.12 -3.98
CA LEU A 134 -6.51 -4.15 -3.26
C LEU A 134 -7.07 -4.74 -1.96
N ARG A 135 -7.59 -5.98 -1.98
CA ARG A 135 -8.08 -6.64 -0.76
C ARG A 135 -6.96 -6.81 0.28
N ARG A 136 -5.75 -7.16 -0.17
CA ARG A 136 -4.57 -7.28 0.69
C ARG A 136 -4.25 -5.94 1.35
N GLN A 137 -4.24 -4.84 0.60
CA GLN A 137 -4.04 -3.49 1.14
C GLN A 137 -5.13 -3.11 2.17
N LEU A 138 -6.41 -3.35 1.86
CA LEU A 138 -7.52 -3.02 2.77
C LEU A 138 -7.48 -3.83 4.07
N ASN A 139 -7.20 -5.13 3.97
CA ASN A 139 -7.07 -5.99 5.16
C ASN A 139 -5.85 -5.62 5.99
N PHE A 140 -4.76 -5.25 5.36
CA PHE A 140 -3.58 -4.75 6.05
C PHE A 140 -3.89 -3.47 6.84
N LEU A 141 -4.58 -2.50 6.22
CA LEU A 141 -5.03 -1.29 6.91
C LEU A 141 -5.96 -1.61 8.09
N LEU A 142 -6.89 -2.55 7.92
CA LEU A 142 -7.75 -3.01 9.00
C LEU A 142 -6.95 -3.60 10.15
N GLU A 143 -5.98 -4.46 9.88
CA GLU A 143 -5.12 -5.06 10.90
C GLU A 143 -4.35 -3.97 11.66
N LYS A 144 -3.70 -3.04 10.95
CA LYS A 144 -2.91 -1.98 11.58
C LYS A 144 -3.78 -1.01 12.37
N ALA A 145 -4.96 -0.66 11.86
CA ALA A 145 -5.89 0.19 12.59
C ALA A 145 -6.44 -0.52 13.84
N GLN A 146 -6.61 -1.85 13.81
CA GLN A 146 -7.11 -2.62 14.95
C GLN A 146 -6.05 -2.82 16.02
N ALA A 147 -4.79 -2.99 15.60
CA ALA A 147 -3.65 -3.08 16.49
C ALA A 147 -3.24 -1.72 17.10
N TRP A 148 -3.69 -0.62 16.50
CA TRP A 148 -3.39 0.72 17.00
C TRP A 148 -4.14 1.01 18.30
N SER A 149 -3.46 1.66 19.25
CA SER A 149 -4.06 2.20 20.46
C SER A 149 -3.53 3.60 20.74
N LEU A 150 -4.37 4.44 21.34
CA LEU A 150 -3.98 5.78 21.77
C LEU A 150 -2.85 5.71 22.81
N GLU A 151 -2.88 4.68 23.66
CA GLU A 151 -1.83 4.39 24.63
C GLU A 151 -0.46 4.20 23.98
N ALA A 152 -0.37 3.32 22.97
CA ALA A 152 0.89 3.07 22.26
C ALA A 152 1.42 4.32 21.56
N HIS A 153 0.53 5.11 20.95
CA HIS A 153 0.89 6.37 20.32
C HIS A 153 1.50 7.36 21.33
N CYS A 154 0.81 7.63 22.44
CA CYS A 154 1.29 8.56 23.45
C CYS A 154 2.56 8.09 24.16
N LEU A 155 2.71 6.78 24.42
CA LEU A 155 3.97 6.19 24.89
C LEU A 155 5.13 6.47 23.93
N SER A 156 4.89 6.31 22.63
CA SER A 156 5.91 6.59 21.60
C SER A 156 6.28 8.08 21.52
N ALA A 157 5.36 8.97 21.90
CA ALA A 157 5.57 10.42 21.99
C ALA A 157 6.26 10.85 23.31
N GLY A 158 6.62 9.91 24.18
CA GLY A 158 7.33 10.16 25.42
C GLY A 158 6.45 10.33 26.66
N ALA A 159 5.17 9.93 26.61
CA ALA A 159 4.34 9.84 27.81
C ALA A 159 4.93 8.80 28.77
N THR A 160 4.94 9.09 30.07
CA THR A 160 5.32 8.11 31.11
C THR A 160 4.11 7.74 31.95
N LYS A 161 3.96 6.44 32.22
CA LYS A 161 2.95 5.93 33.14
C LYS A 161 3.38 6.31 34.55
N HIS A 162 2.53 6.99 35.30
CA HIS A 162 2.72 7.13 36.74
C HIS A 162 1.66 6.32 37.47
N ASP A 163 2.11 5.37 38.26
CA ASP A 163 1.26 4.74 39.26
C ASP A 163 0.83 5.80 40.28
N ALA A 164 -0.47 6.01 40.38
CA ALA A 164 -1.05 6.92 41.37
C ALA A 164 -0.61 6.54 42.80
N ALA A 165 -0.27 5.26 43.04
CA ALA A 165 0.21 4.74 44.32
C ALA A 165 1.56 5.32 44.77
N ASN A 166 2.40 5.83 43.86
CA ASN A 166 3.70 6.42 44.20
C ASN A 166 3.60 7.88 44.67
N TYR A 167 2.46 8.54 44.48
CA TYR A 167 2.21 9.86 45.07
C TYR A 167 1.78 9.72 46.53
N ARG A 168 2.74 9.45 47.41
CA ARG A 168 2.50 9.41 48.87
C ARG A 168 2.05 10.76 49.43
N ASN A 169 2.37 11.87 48.75
CA ASN A 169 1.94 13.20 49.16
C ASN A 169 0.69 13.63 48.38
N LYS A 170 -0.49 13.43 48.99
CA LYS A 170 -1.80 13.81 48.41
C LYS A 170 -1.84 15.26 47.92
N ASN A 171 -0.99 16.15 48.46
CA ASN A 171 -0.92 17.56 48.08
C ASN A 171 -0.24 17.83 46.73
N GLU A 172 0.81 17.10 46.36
CA GLU A 172 1.49 17.26 45.06
C GLU A 172 0.64 16.68 43.92
N ALA A 173 0.07 15.48 44.12
CA ALA A 173 -0.90 14.93 43.18
C ALA A 173 -2.12 15.84 43.03
N ASN A 174 -2.64 16.42 44.13
CA ASN A 174 -3.71 17.42 44.03
C ASN A 174 -3.27 18.70 43.33
N GLN A 175 -2.03 19.16 43.47
CA GLN A 175 -1.55 20.37 42.78
C GLN A 175 -1.34 20.12 41.28
N ILE A 176 -0.76 18.99 40.89
CA ILE A 176 -0.58 18.60 39.48
C ILE A 176 -1.95 18.34 38.84
N CYS A 177 -2.81 17.57 39.51
CA CYS A 177 -4.19 17.36 39.07
C CYS A 177 -4.98 18.68 39.05
N LYS A 178 -4.78 19.62 39.99
CA LYS A 178 -5.40 20.96 39.93
C LYS A 178 -4.82 21.82 38.83
N HIS A 179 -3.53 21.73 38.50
CA HIS A 179 -2.94 22.51 37.41
C HIS A 179 -3.46 22.03 36.05
N ILE A 180 -3.57 20.70 35.89
CA ILE A 180 -4.18 20.08 34.71
C ILE A 180 -5.70 20.34 34.70
N ALA A 181 -6.39 20.21 35.86
CA ALA A 181 -7.85 20.39 35.97
C ALA A 181 -8.31 21.84 35.89
N ASN A 182 -7.49 22.81 36.33
CA ASN A 182 -7.80 24.24 36.23
C ASN A 182 -7.60 24.76 34.79
N GLY A 183 -6.81 24.06 33.97
CA GLY A 183 -6.72 24.32 32.53
C GLY A 183 -7.74 23.54 31.69
N LEU A 184 -8.14 22.35 32.15
CA LEU A 184 -9.03 21.44 31.43
C LEU A 184 -9.97 20.79 32.46
N ASN A 185 -11.27 21.10 32.44
CA ASN A 185 -12.29 20.55 33.35
C ASN A 185 -12.40 19.01 33.25
N CYS A 186 -11.46 18.26 33.86
CA CYS A 186 -11.47 16.82 33.88
C CYS A 186 -11.11 16.29 35.27
N HIS A 187 -12.10 15.75 35.97
CA HIS A 187 -11.92 14.99 37.20
C HIS A 187 -11.98 13.49 36.87
N ALA A 188 -10.83 12.83 36.82
CA ALA A 188 -10.75 11.37 36.92
C ALA A 188 -9.47 10.97 37.65
N LEU A 189 -9.63 10.37 38.84
CA LEU A 189 -8.60 9.75 39.66
C LEU A 189 -8.44 8.28 39.23
N GLY A 190 -7.40 8.03 38.45
CA GLY A 190 -6.84 6.74 38.03
C GLY A 190 -5.46 7.02 37.40
N ASP A 191 -4.64 5.99 37.15
CA ASP A 191 -3.28 6.06 36.57
C ASP A 191 -3.08 7.32 35.70
N LEU A 192 -2.43 8.35 36.27
CA LEU A 192 -2.35 9.66 35.65
C LEU A 192 -1.14 9.68 34.72
N TRP A 193 -1.36 9.91 33.43
CA TRP A 193 -0.30 10.05 32.46
C TRP A 193 0.05 11.52 32.29
N VAL A 194 1.33 11.84 32.43
CA VAL A 194 1.83 13.22 32.37
C VAL A 194 2.98 13.27 31.36
N PHE A 195 2.93 14.25 30.47
CA PHE A 195 4.03 14.55 29.54
C PHE A 195 5.00 15.51 30.22
N TRP A 196 5.89 14.99 31.06
CA TRP A 196 6.86 15.80 31.83
C TRP A 196 7.95 16.47 30.98
N LYS A 197 8.17 16.00 29.75
CA LYS A 197 9.16 16.54 28.81
C LYS A 197 8.47 17.11 27.57
N GLU A 198 9.22 17.88 26.77
CA GLU A 198 8.80 18.33 25.44
C GLU A 198 8.26 17.13 24.64
N TRP A 199 7.13 17.34 23.95
CA TRP A 199 6.54 16.32 23.10
C TRP A 199 7.55 15.94 22.03
N LYS A 200 7.94 14.67 21.98
CA LYS A 200 8.90 14.22 20.96
C LYS A 200 8.14 13.80 19.73
N LYS A 201 8.06 14.68 18.74
CA LYS A 201 7.59 14.31 17.40
C LYS A 201 8.44 13.13 16.91
N PRO A 202 7.85 11.97 16.60
CA PRO A 202 8.60 10.84 16.07
C PRO A 202 9.31 11.26 14.78
N LYS A 203 10.62 11.00 14.67
CA LYS A 203 11.37 11.30 13.45
C LYS A 203 10.88 10.50 12.24
N ASN A 204 10.42 9.27 12.48
CA ASN A 204 9.92 8.36 11.45
C ASN A 204 8.49 7.98 11.79
N VAL A 205 7.58 8.17 10.83
CA VAL A 205 6.18 7.74 10.97
C VAL A 205 6.10 6.23 10.76
N ARG A 206 5.51 5.55 11.74
CA ARG A 206 5.25 4.10 11.80
C ARG A 206 3.80 3.90 12.20
N TRP A 207 3.24 2.75 11.85
CA TRP A 207 1.84 2.41 12.19
C TRP A 207 1.50 2.62 13.66
N GLN A 208 2.42 2.27 14.57
CA GLN A 208 2.20 2.38 16.03
C GLN A 208 2.20 3.83 16.54
N ASN A 209 2.87 4.75 15.82
CA ASN A 209 3.00 6.14 16.25
C ASN A 209 2.15 7.11 15.43
N MET A 210 1.33 6.62 14.49
CA MET A 210 0.40 7.48 13.75
C MET A 210 -0.59 8.16 14.70
N SER A 211 -0.82 9.44 14.48
CA SER A 211 -1.84 10.19 15.21
C SER A 211 -3.25 9.75 14.76
N PRO A 212 -4.28 9.95 15.59
CA PRO A 212 -5.66 9.70 15.18
C PRO A 212 -6.06 10.49 13.93
N LYS A 213 -5.55 11.73 13.78
CA LYS A 213 -5.80 12.57 12.60
C LYS A 213 -5.25 11.92 11.32
N ASN A 214 -4.06 11.31 11.38
CA ASN A 214 -3.50 10.59 10.24
C ASN A 214 -4.36 9.37 9.88
N TRP A 215 -4.85 8.62 10.87
CA TRP A 215 -5.77 7.51 10.63
C TRP A 215 -7.08 7.97 9.98
N ILE A 216 -7.68 9.05 10.47
CA ILE A 216 -8.87 9.66 9.88
C ILE A 216 -8.61 9.99 8.42
N PHE A 217 -7.50 10.68 8.13
CA PHE A 217 -7.13 11.05 6.77
C PHE A 217 -6.99 9.85 5.82
N ILE A 218 -6.26 8.82 6.25
CA ILE A 218 -6.09 7.57 5.48
C ILE A 218 -7.46 6.94 5.21
N LEU A 219 -8.31 6.80 6.22
CA LEU A 219 -9.61 6.15 6.06
C LEU A 219 -10.60 6.99 5.23
N GLU A 220 -10.56 8.31 5.35
CA GLU A 220 -11.36 9.24 4.54
C GLU A 220 -10.96 9.19 3.06
N SER A 221 -9.68 9.05 2.75
CA SER A 221 -9.22 8.93 1.37
C SER A 221 -9.84 7.71 0.65
N LEU A 222 -10.06 6.61 1.39
CA LEU A 222 -10.74 5.42 0.89
C LEU A 222 -12.23 5.69 0.67
N SER A 223 -12.81 6.66 1.38
CA SER A 223 -14.24 7.00 1.26
C SER A 223 -14.63 7.59 -0.09
N LEU A 224 -13.67 8.16 -0.81
CA LEU A 224 -13.89 8.73 -2.14
C LEU A 224 -14.42 7.70 -3.14
N VAL A 225 -14.13 6.41 -2.94
CA VAL A 225 -14.59 5.32 -3.83
C VAL A 225 -15.75 4.50 -3.26
N TRP A 226 -16.17 4.75 -2.01
CA TRP A 226 -17.12 3.90 -1.28
C TRP A 226 -18.50 3.83 -1.91
N ASN A 227 -18.91 4.85 -2.67
CA ASN A 227 -20.22 4.90 -3.32
C ASN A 227 -20.23 4.21 -4.69
N GLN A 228 -19.10 3.65 -5.14
CA GLN A 228 -19.04 2.93 -6.40
C GLN A 228 -19.62 1.52 -6.22
N SER A 229 -20.74 1.23 -6.89
CA SER A 229 -21.46 -0.06 -6.78
C SER A 229 -20.56 -1.27 -7.01
N ARG A 230 -19.59 -1.16 -7.92
CA ARG A 230 -18.59 -2.22 -8.17
C ARG A 230 -17.61 -2.41 -7.02
N PHE A 231 -17.17 -1.31 -6.40
CA PHE A 231 -16.30 -1.38 -5.23
C PHE A 231 -17.06 -2.09 -4.11
N ILE A 232 -18.30 -1.67 -3.82
CA ILE A 232 -19.17 -2.30 -2.82
C ILE A 232 -19.35 -3.80 -3.11
N LYS A 233 -19.61 -4.17 -4.37
CA LYS A 233 -19.79 -5.58 -4.76
C LYS A 233 -18.56 -6.44 -4.45
N ASN A 234 -17.34 -5.90 -4.60
CA ASN A 234 -16.11 -6.68 -4.42
C ASN A 234 -15.52 -6.54 -3.00
N PHE A 235 -15.74 -5.42 -2.31
CA PHE A 235 -15.06 -5.05 -1.06
C PHE A 235 -16.02 -4.52 0.03
N GLY A 236 -17.32 -4.82 -0.08
CA GLY A 236 -18.34 -4.38 0.88
C GLY A 236 -18.03 -4.75 2.34
N PRO A 237 -17.60 -5.98 2.64
CA PRO A 237 -17.22 -6.37 4.01
C PRO A 237 -16.06 -5.53 4.58
N GLU A 238 -15.01 -5.30 3.78
CA GLU A 238 -13.85 -4.49 4.16
C GLU A 238 -14.26 -3.03 4.36
N LYS A 239 -15.07 -2.48 3.45
CA LYS A 239 -15.65 -1.13 3.55
C LYS A 239 -16.38 -0.91 4.87
N ILE A 240 -17.33 -1.77 5.22
CA ILE A 240 -18.14 -1.61 6.44
C ILE A 240 -17.25 -1.60 7.69
N LYS A 241 -16.21 -2.44 7.70
CA LYS A 241 -15.25 -2.47 8.81
C LYS A 241 -14.47 -1.15 8.88
N LEU A 242 -13.91 -0.69 7.76
CA LEU A 242 -13.14 0.58 7.70
C LEU A 242 -14.00 1.79 8.06
N GLU A 243 -15.25 1.86 7.61
CA GLU A 243 -16.21 2.91 7.98
C GLU A 243 -16.47 2.94 9.49
N ARG A 244 -16.65 1.77 10.11
CA ARG A 244 -16.78 1.66 11.56
C ARG A 244 -15.55 2.19 12.28
N MET A 245 -14.36 1.89 11.77
CA MET A 245 -13.11 2.40 12.36
C MET A 245 -13.01 3.91 12.22
N LEU A 246 -13.30 4.45 11.03
CA LEU A 246 -13.33 5.91 10.80
C LEU A 246 -14.29 6.59 11.78
N MET A 247 -15.50 6.07 11.94
CA MET A 247 -16.48 6.61 12.89
C MET A 247 -15.95 6.55 14.33
N ASN A 248 -15.30 5.46 14.73
CA ASN A 248 -14.68 5.35 16.06
C ASN A 248 -13.58 6.39 16.26
N TYR A 249 -12.70 6.60 15.28
CA TYR A 249 -11.66 7.62 15.35
C TYR A 249 -12.27 9.03 15.43
N ARG A 250 -13.24 9.35 14.58
CA ARG A 250 -13.92 10.66 14.62
C ARG A 250 -14.67 10.91 15.93
N CYS A 251 -15.41 9.93 16.44
CA CYS A 251 -16.08 10.06 17.74
C CYS A 251 -15.08 10.26 18.88
N THR A 252 -13.94 9.57 18.82
CA THR A 252 -12.90 9.68 19.84
C THR A 252 -12.16 11.02 19.73
N TYR A 253 -11.97 11.54 18.51
CA TYR A 253 -11.02 12.62 18.25
C TYR A 253 -11.67 13.96 17.86
N GLU A 254 -12.64 13.96 16.95
CA GLU A 254 -13.21 15.16 16.36
C GLU A 254 -14.52 15.61 17.01
N LEU A 255 -15.44 14.67 17.29
CA LEU A 255 -16.85 15.02 17.41
C LEU A 255 -17.39 15.26 18.83
N PHE A 256 -16.64 15.01 19.91
CA PHE A 256 -17.24 15.12 21.26
C PHE A 256 -16.32 15.66 22.36
N SER A 257 -16.99 16.26 23.37
CA SER A 257 -16.44 16.42 24.71
C SER A 257 -15.92 15.06 25.18
N CYS A 258 -14.89 15.07 26.02
CA CYS A 258 -14.24 13.84 26.46
C CYS A 258 -15.24 12.87 27.14
N GLU A 259 -16.44 13.34 27.54
CA GLU A 259 -17.53 12.58 28.15
C GLU A 259 -18.01 11.36 27.36
N GLN A 260 -17.86 11.35 26.04
CA GLN A 260 -18.36 10.25 25.21
C GLN A 260 -17.35 9.13 24.95
N VAL A 261 -16.10 9.30 25.39
CA VAL A 261 -15.07 8.26 25.27
C VAL A 261 -15.36 7.18 26.32
N ARG A 262 -15.88 6.03 25.86
CA ARG A 262 -16.35 4.93 26.73
C ARG A 262 -15.28 4.38 27.66
N LYS A 263 -14.02 4.42 27.26
CA LYS A 263 -12.90 3.97 28.09
C LYS A 263 -12.32 5.16 28.86
N PRO A 264 -12.38 5.14 30.21
CA PRO A 264 -11.84 6.23 31.03
C PRO A 264 -10.35 6.50 30.77
N ALA A 265 -9.58 5.46 30.44
CA ALA A 265 -8.19 5.61 30.01
C ALA A 265 -8.12 6.49 28.74
N ASP A 266 -8.62 6.04 27.60
CA ASP A 266 -8.58 6.81 26.34
C ASP A 266 -9.06 8.27 26.49
N ARG A 267 -10.04 8.51 27.36
CA ARG A 267 -10.53 9.85 27.71
C ARG A 267 -9.43 10.76 28.30
N ILE A 268 -8.71 10.27 29.31
CA ILE A 268 -7.62 11.01 29.97
C ILE A 268 -6.49 11.30 28.97
N TRP A 269 -6.16 10.30 28.13
CA TRP A 269 -5.10 10.42 27.14
C TRP A 269 -5.45 11.47 26.08
N LEU A 270 -6.71 11.49 25.61
CA LEU A 270 -7.19 12.44 24.63
C LEU A 270 -7.17 13.89 25.15
N ILE A 271 -7.55 14.10 26.42
CA ILE A 271 -7.51 15.44 27.05
C ILE A 271 -6.07 15.95 27.11
N ALA A 272 -5.14 15.12 27.59
CA ALA A 272 -3.73 15.48 27.69
C ALA A 272 -3.14 15.79 26.32
N TYR A 273 -3.45 14.96 25.32
CA TYR A 273 -3.01 15.15 23.94
C TYR A 273 -3.58 16.44 23.32
N LYS A 274 -4.90 16.66 23.40
CA LYS A 274 -5.55 17.87 22.87
C LYS A 274 -5.02 19.14 23.55
N GLY A 275 -4.86 19.13 24.87
CA GLY A 275 -4.31 20.26 25.62
C GLY A 275 -2.89 20.63 25.15
N LYS A 276 -2.03 19.64 24.91
CA LYS A 276 -0.66 19.86 24.42
C LYS A 276 -0.63 20.44 23.00
N ILE A 277 -1.44 19.89 22.09
CA ILE A 277 -1.55 20.41 20.70
C ILE A 277 -2.11 21.83 20.68
N MET A 278 -3.13 22.12 21.48
CA MET A 278 -3.72 23.45 21.54
C MET A 278 -2.76 24.50 22.12
N ALA A 279 -1.86 24.10 23.03
CA ALA A 279 -0.84 24.99 23.58
C ALA A 279 0.27 25.33 22.55
N ASN A 280 0.58 24.41 21.64
CA ASN A 280 1.63 24.55 20.63
C ASN A 280 1.12 24.24 19.20
N PRO A 281 0.33 25.12 18.58
CA PRO A 281 -0.23 24.88 17.24
C PRO A 281 0.83 24.76 16.14
N THR A 282 2.04 25.30 16.35
CA THR A 282 3.19 25.15 15.45
C THR A 282 3.83 23.75 15.53
N GLU A 283 3.55 22.97 16.57
CA GLU A 283 3.95 21.57 16.70
C GLU A 283 2.87 20.61 16.18
N THR A 284 1.88 21.11 15.43
CA THR A 284 0.85 20.26 14.83
C THR A 284 1.50 19.10 14.09
N ASP A 285 0.95 17.91 14.28
CA ASP A 285 1.31 16.70 13.54
C ASP A 285 1.07 16.97 12.05
N GLU A 286 2.09 17.54 11.40
CA GLU A 286 2.11 17.65 9.95
C GLU A 286 2.00 16.23 9.41
N VAL A 287 0.89 15.97 8.73
CA VAL A 287 0.69 14.76 7.98
C VAL A 287 1.88 14.69 7.02
N PRO A 288 2.71 13.63 7.07
CA PRO A 288 3.77 13.43 6.10
C PRO A 288 3.23 13.67 4.70
N VAL A 289 3.98 14.34 3.82
CA VAL A 289 3.53 14.66 2.47
C VAL A 289 3.06 13.40 1.72
N SER A 290 3.71 12.26 1.96
CA SER A 290 3.31 10.95 1.43
C SER A 290 1.92 10.48 1.88
N LEU A 291 1.49 10.86 3.09
CA LEU A 291 0.17 10.58 3.64
C LEU A 291 -0.84 11.69 3.34
N GLY A 292 -0.38 12.91 3.06
CA GLY A 292 -1.22 14.10 2.87
C GLY A 292 -1.90 14.18 1.51
N ASP A 293 -1.50 13.36 0.54
CA ASP A 293 -2.25 13.19 -0.70
C ASP A 293 -3.31 12.08 -0.54
N PRO A 294 -4.60 12.43 -0.47
CA PRO A 294 -5.67 11.44 -0.37
C PRO A 294 -5.76 10.57 -1.63
N SER A 295 -5.14 11.01 -2.74
CA SER A 295 -5.03 10.20 -3.93
C SER A 295 -4.24 8.93 -3.69
N HIS A 296 -3.29 8.86 -2.74
CA HIS A 296 -2.39 7.72 -2.58
C HIS A 296 -3.02 6.49 -1.90
N TRP A 297 -3.79 6.70 -0.83
CA TRP A 297 -4.43 5.59 -0.10
C TRP A 297 -5.73 5.15 -0.80
N GLY A 298 -6.47 6.11 -1.35
CA GLY A 298 -7.58 5.85 -2.28
C GLY A 298 -7.11 5.39 -3.66
N PHE A 299 -5.81 5.47 -3.97
CA PHE A 299 -5.25 5.30 -5.32
C PHE A 299 -5.65 3.99 -5.94
N LEU A 300 -5.30 2.89 -5.28
CA LEU A 300 -5.54 1.54 -5.79
C LEU A 300 -7.03 1.28 -5.97
N ALA A 301 -7.85 1.80 -5.05
CA ALA A 301 -9.29 1.66 -5.13
C ALA A 301 -9.87 2.45 -6.31
N TRP A 302 -9.41 3.69 -6.52
CA TRP A 302 -9.81 4.53 -7.65
C TRP A 302 -9.35 3.95 -8.98
N LYS A 303 -8.09 3.52 -9.06
CA LYS A 303 -7.49 2.82 -10.18
C LYS A 303 -8.22 1.52 -10.51
N PHE A 304 -8.61 0.73 -9.50
CA PHE A 304 -9.44 -0.46 -9.69
C PHE A 304 -10.80 -0.11 -10.32
N VAL A 305 -11.49 0.91 -9.80
CA VAL A 305 -12.78 1.35 -10.35
C VAL A 305 -12.63 1.76 -11.83
N ASN A 306 -11.58 2.52 -12.16
CA ASN A 306 -11.30 2.94 -13.53
C ASN A 306 -10.91 1.78 -14.45
N PHE A 307 -10.07 0.86 -13.96
CA PHE A 307 -9.65 -0.33 -14.68
C PHE A 307 -10.86 -1.16 -15.11
N CYS A 308 -11.76 -1.46 -14.18
CA CYS A 308 -13.01 -2.15 -14.50
C CYS A 308 -13.96 -1.30 -15.37
N GLY A 309 -13.95 0.03 -15.21
CA GLY A 309 -14.79 0.96 -15.98
C GLY A 309 -14.43 1.02 -17.47
N GLY A 310 -13.14 1.01 -17.78
CA GLY A 310 -12.62 1.09 -19.15
C GLY A 310 -12.99 -0.10 -20.02
N GLU A 311 -13.09 -1.30 -19.44
CA GLU A 311 -13.46 -2.52 -20.16
C GLU A 311 -14.88 -2.45 -20.74
N LYS A 312 -15.84 -1.89 -20.00
CA LYS A 312 -17.21 -1.76 -20.52
C LYS A 312 -17.27 -0.86 -21.74
N ARG A 313 -16.52 0.24 -21.76
CA ARG A 313 -16.50 1.16 -22.90
C ARG A 313 -15.91 0.49 -24.13
N LYS A 314 -14.84 -0.29 -23.97
CA LYS A 314 -14.25 -1.06 -25.07
C LYS A 314 -15.16 -2.17 -25.56
N ALA A 315 -15.83 -2.89 -24.66
CA ALA A 315 -16.77 -3.93 -25.04
C ALA A 315 -17.99 -3.37 -25.79
N SER A 316 -18.54 -2.24 -25.34
CA SER A 316 -19.65 -1.56 -26.02
C SER A 316 -19.24 -1.04 -27.41
N ALA A 317 -18.03 -0.49 -27.55
CA ALA A 317 -17.52 -0.01 -28.84
C ALA A 317 -17.19 -1.12 -29.85
N LEU A 318 -17.06 -2.38 -29.40
CA LEU A 318 -16.86 -3.54 -30.27
C LEU A 318 -18.17 -4.24 -30.65
N SER A 319 -19.30 -3.88 -30.01
CA SER A 319 -20.62 -4.44 -30.28
C SER A 319 -21.52 -3.55 -31.14
N GLU A 320 -21.06 -2.33 -31.47
CA GLU A 320 -21.69 -1.38 -32.41
C GLU A 320 -21.05 -1.51 -33.79
#